data_AF-A0A081SHP7-F1
#
_entry.id   AF-A0A081SHP7-F1
#
_cell.length_a   1.000
_cell.length_b   1.000
_cell.length_c   1.000
_cell.angle_alpha   90.00
_cell.angle_beta   90.00
_cell.angle_gamma   90.00
#
_symmetry.space_group_name_H-M   'P 1'
#
loop_
_entity.id
_entity.type
_entity.pdbx_description
1 polymer ?
#
loop_
_entity_poly.entity_id
_entity_poly.type
_entity_poly.pdbx_seq_one_letter_code
_entity_poly.pdbx_strand_id
1 'polypeptide(L)'
;MDGIKKIADKFDGQDREVVLKMLFEDAMTGGATLRSTAGSAVANGELEMPTQKRRGRPPGRKKNTDVVLKTAGRRGRPPKAQATAFGRPKTGRRGRPPKAEPIPTVKAAPSLNNVSDFLTRNGIAENTVLKLFAIGEESVMPVYESLGTDKKSQAQVRVMLLSCFAGAIATGQFIADLKAVREECKRFGVYDNNFPGNLSRQEETIKRVSKSQIELTAAGQDELANLLKSL
;
A
#
# COMPACT_ATOMS: atom_id res chain seq x y z
N MET A 1 11.45 -40.30 -30.34
CA MET A 1 10.67 -40.84 -29.21
C MET A 1 11.57 -41.50 -28.15
N ASP A 2 12.79 -41.96 -28.47
CA ASP A 2 13.64 -42.70 -27.52
C ASP A 2 14.36 -41.86 -26.44
N GLY A 3 14.44 -40.53 -26.59
CA GLY A 3 15.07 -39.66 -25.59
C GLY A 3 14.21 -39.42 -24.34
N ILE A 4 12.88 -39.39 -24.48
CA ILE A 4 11.94 -39.02 -23.40
C ILE A 4 11.78 -40.18 -22.41
N LYS A 5 11.88 -41.43 -22.87
CA LYS A 5 11.76 -42.62 -22.02
C LYS A 5 12.90 -42.75 -21.00
N LYS A 6 14.12 -42.30 -21.32
CA LYS A 6 15.27 -42.40 -20.40
C LYS A 6 15.18 -41.47 -19.18
N ILE A 7 14.42 -40.38 -19.25
CA ILE A 7 14.25 -39.44 -18.13
C ILE A 7 13.20 -39.96 -17.14
N ALA A 8 12.15 -40.62 -17.65
CA ALA A 8 11.11 -41.22 -16.82
C ALA A 8 11.64 -42.39 -15.97
N ASP A 9 12.74 -43.05 -16.38
CA ASP A 9 13.22 -44.24 -15.69
C ASP A 9 13.83 -44.02 -14.29
N LYS A 10 14.01 -42.75 -13.87
CA LYS A 10 14.53 -42.38 -12.54
C LYS A 10 13.47 -42.10 -11.47
N PHE A 11 12.19 -42.13 -11.81
CA PHE A 11 11.10 -41.82 -10.88
C PHE A 11 10.29 -43.09 -10.58
N ASP A 12 9.99 -43.36 -9.31
CA ASP A 12 9.21 -44.52 -8.90
C ASP A 12 7.70 -44.24 -8.92
N GLY A 13 6.96 -45.19 -9.50
CA GLY A 13 5.54 -45.48 -9.27
C GLY A 13 4.51 -44.39 -9.57
N GLN A 14 4.48 -43.32 -8.77
CA GLN A 14 3.44 -42.28 -8.81
C GLN A 14 3.87 -41.01 -9.56
N ASP A 15 5.16 -40.70 -9.60
CA ASP A 15 5.65 -39.45 -10.24
C ASP A 15 5.81 -39.58 -11.77
N ARG A 16 5.93 -40.80 -12.30
CA ARG A 16 6.07 -41.02 -13.74
C ARG A 16 4.87 -40.57 -14.55
N GLU A 17 3.65 -40.82 -14.07
CA GLU A 17 2.44 -40.45 -14.80
C GLU A 17 2.22 -38.94 -14.84
N VAL A 18 2.61 -38.23 -13.77
CA VAL A 18 2.52 -36.76 -13.70
C VAL A 18 3.54 -36.12 -14.64
N VAL A 19 4.78 -36.60 -14.64
CA VAL A 19 5.85 -36.10 -15.53
C VAL A 19 5.54 -36.40 -17.00
N LEU A 20 4.98 -37.58 -17.31
CA LEU A 20 4.55 -37.91 -18.66
C LEU A 20 3.35 -37.06 -19.12
N LYS A 21 2.41 -36.73 -18.24
CA LYS A 21 1.30 -35.82 -18.57
C LYS A 21 1.78 -34.38 -18.84
N MET A 22 2.68 -33.85 -18.00
CA MET A 22 3.25 -32.50 -18.22
C MET A 22 4.02 -32.41 -19.54
N LEU A 23 4.86 -33.41 -19.86
CA LEU A 23 5.64 -33.40 -21.11
C LEU A 23 4.78 -33.61 -22.37
N PHE A 24 3.56 -34.16 -22.24
CA PHE A 24 2.66 -34.37 -23.37
C PHE A 24 1.78 -33.13 -23.67
N GLU A 25 1.45 -32.31 -22.66
CA GLU A 25 0.71 -31.05 -22.87
C GLU A 25 1.56 -29.97 -23.57
N ASP A 26 2.86 -29.89 -23.27
CA ASP A 26 3.78 -28.95 -23.93
C ASP A 26 4.05 -29.30 -25.41
N ALA A 27 3.88 -30.57 -25.79
CA ALA A 27 4.05 -31.01 -27.19
C ALA A 27 2.79 -30.78 -28.04
N MET A 28 1.62 -30.62 -27.41
CA MET A 28 0.32 -30.40 -28.07
C MET A 28 0.01 -28.91 -28.27
N THR A 29 0.62 -28.02 -27.50
CA THR A 29 0.53 -26.56 -27.72
C THR A 29 1.54 -26.13 -28.77
N GLY A 30 1.22 -26.53 -30.01
CA GLY A 30 1.94 -26.18 -31.22
C GLY A 30 2.31 -24.70 -31.27
N GLY A 31 3.58 -24.45 -31.58
CA GLY A 31 4.11 -23.11 -31.77
C GLY A 31 3.30 -22.31 -32.80
N ALA A 32 3.07 -21.04 -32.45
CA ALA A 32 2.58 -20.05 -33.38
C ALA A 32 3.37 -18.74 -33.23
N THR A 33 4.38 -18.62 -34.09
CA THR A 33 4.76 -17.42 -34.83
C THR A 33 5.40 -16.24 -34.11
N LEU A 34 6.73 -16.21 -34.22
CA LEU A 34 7.50 -15.00 -34.52
C LEU A 34 6.89 -14.26 -35.73
N ARG A 35 6.55 -12.98 -35.59
CA ARG A 35 6.60 -12.02 -36.70
C ARG A 35 7.25 -10.71 -36.27
N SER A 36 8.47 -10.56 -36.74
CA SER A 36 9.13 -9.31 -37.09
C SER A 36 8.26 -8.50 -38.06
N THR A 37 8.07 -7.22 -37.80
CA THR A 37 8.04 -6.17 -38.84
C THR A 37 8.74 -4.92 -38.32
N ALA A 38 9.92 -4.68 -38.88
CA ALA A 38 10.60 -3.41 -38.86
C ALA A 38 9.83 -2.34 -39.64
N GLY A 39 10.05 -1.08 -39.27
CA GLY A 39 10.07 0.06 -40.20
C GLY A 39 8.73 0.69 -40.57
N SER A 40 8.47 1.87 -40.04
CA SER A 40 8.09 3.00 -40.90
C SER A 40 8.39 4.32 -40.20
N ALA A 41 9.30 5.07 -40.82
CA ALA A 41 9.61 6.45 -40.53
C ALA A 41 9.08 7.33 -41.68
N VAL A 42 8.86 8.60 -41.35
CA VAL A 42 8.76 9.78 -42.24
C VAL A 42 7.39 10.09 -42.87
N ALA A 43 6.76 11.16 -42.36
CA ALA A 43 6.23 12.31 -43.11
C ALA A 43 5.61 13.28 -42.07
N ASN A 44 6.29 14.35 -41.66
CA ASN A 44 6.25 15.69 -42.27
C ASN A 44 4.81 16.18 -42.52
N GLY A 45 4.29 16.92 -41.55
CA GLY A 45 3.04 17.68 -41.60
C GLY A 45 3.23 18.98 -40.83
N GLU A 46 4.05 19.84 -41.41
CA GLU A 46 4.24 21.25 -41.08
C GLU A 46 2.90 21.98 -41.20
N LEU A 47 2.41 22.57 -40.11
CA LEU A 47 1.36 23.58 -40.18
C LEU A 47 1.66 24.66 -39.15
N GLU A 48 2.06 25.79 -39.70
CA GLU A 48 2.56 26.97 -39.05
C GLU A 48 1.55 27.61 -38.08
N MET A 49 2.14 28.27 -37.08
CA MET A 49 1.47 29.19 -36.18
C MET A 49 0.79 30.34 -36.93
N PRO A 50 -0.27 30.90 -36.33
CA PRO A 50 -0.33 32.35 -36.20
C PRO A 50 -0.19 32.80 -34.75
N THR A 51 0.90 33.51 -34.49
CA THR A 51 1.13 34.32 -33.29
C THR A 51 0.00 35.34 -33.09
N GLN A 52 -0.79 35.20 -32.01
CA GLN A 52 -1.69 36.26 -31.57
C GLN A 52 -1.07 37.11 -30.44
N LYS A 53 -0.63 38.28 -30.88
CA LYS A 53 -0.56 39.59 -30.21
C LYS A 53 -1.09 39.68 -28.77
N ARG A 54 -0.11 39.91 -27.90
CA ARG A 54 -0.10 40.75 -26.69
C ARG A 54 -1.21 41.82 -26.65
N ARG A 55 -2.11 41.71 -25.67
CA ARG A 55 -2.93 42.77 -25.05
C ARG A 55 -3.27 42.27 -23.64
N GLY A 56 -3.11 42.95 -22.52
CA GLY A 56 -2.47 44.20 -22.18
C GLY A 56 -2.23 44.14 -20.66
N ARG A 57 -0.98 44.34 -20.24
CA ARG A 57 -0.60 44.59 -18.84
C ARG A 57 -0.92 46.06 -18.58
N PRO A 58 -1.84 46.44 -17.67
CA PRO A 58 -2.01 47.84 -17.36
C PRO A 58 -0.76 48.35 -16.63
N PRO A 59 -0.14 49.46 -17.08
CA PRO A 59 0.86 50.19 -16.31
C PRO A 59 0.20 51.34 -15.54
N GLY A 60 0.75 51.63 -14.36
CA GLY A 60 0.43 52.80 -13.54
C GLY A 60 0.00 52.38 -12.13
N ARG A 61 0.61 52.84 -11.05
CA ARG A 61 1.04 54.23 -10.80
C ARG A 61 2.07 54.25 -9.66
N LYS A 62 3.24 54.84 -9.89
CA LYS A 62 4.12 55.37 -8.83
C LYS A 62 3.76 56.84 -8.59
N LYS A 63 3.71 57.26 -7.32
CA LYS A 63 3.94 58.60 -6.72
C LYS A 63 3.73 58.41 -5.21
N ASN A 64 4.79 58.21 -4.42
CA ASN A 64 5.55 59.21 -3.65
C ASN A 64 4.69 60.25 -2.93
N THR A 65 4.69 60.20 -1.60
CA THR A 65 4.96 61.36 -0.74
C THR A 65 5.40 60.87 0.65
N ASP A 66 6.63 61.19 1.00
CA ASP A 66 7.14 61.29 2.36
C ASP A 66 6.26 62.22 3.22
N VAL A 67 5.96 61.79 4.45
CA VAL A 67 5.95 62.70 5.62
C VAL A 67 6.66 61.99 6.76
N VAL A 68 7.87 62.48 7.01
CA VAL A 68 8.69 62.29 8.19
C VAL A 68 8.08 63.06 9.37
N LEU A 69 8.12 62.46 10.57
CA LEU A 69 8.48 63.05 11.88
C LEU A 69 8.33 61.93 12.93
N LYS A 70 9.43 61.31 13.39
CA LYS A 70 10.12 61.59 14.68
C LYS A 70 9.14 61.54 15.87
N THR A 71 9.37 60.77 16.93
CA THR A 71 10.38 61.10 17.96
C THR A 71 10.60 59.91 18.95
N ALA A 72 11.88 59.71 19.32
CA ALA A 72 12.48 59.15 20.56
C ALA A 72 11.77 58.03 21.36
N GLY A 73 12.40 56.87 21.61
CA GLY A 73 13.44 56.67 22.65
C GLY A 73 12.79 56.01 23.88
N ARG A 74 13.34 55.04 24.64
CA ARG A 74 14.68 54.53 24.87
C ARG A 74 14.57 53.14 25.52
N ARG A 75 15.52 52.25 25.18
CA ARG A 75 16.37 51.39 26.04
C ARG A 75 15.75 50.71 27.28
N GLY A 76 15.92 49.38 27.32
CA GLY A 76 15.93 48.63 28.59
C GLY A 76 16.15 47.12 28.47
N ARG A 77 17.39 46.68 28.25
CA ARG A 77 17.86 45.32 28.59
C ARG A 77 18.02 45.21 30.13
N PRO A 78 18.00 44.00 30.73
CA PRO A 78 17.61 43.71 32.13
C PRO A 78 18.81 43.65 33.10
N PRO A 79 18.56 43.42 34.41
CA PRO A 79 19.49 42.63 35.21
C PRO A 79 18.85 41.43 35.94
N LYS A 80 19.69 40.40 36.01
CA LYS A 80 19.65 39.08 36.67
C LYS A 80 19.00 39.03 38.06
N ALA A 81 18.23 37.97 38.29
CA ALA A 81 18.24 37.23 39.56
C ALA A 81 18.31 35.72 39.25
N GLN A 82 19.20 35.05 39.97
CA GLN A 82 19.58 33.65 39.85
C GLN A 82 18.53 32.73 40.48
N ALA A 83 18.22 31.60 39.83
CA ALA A 83 17.91 30.34 40.50
C ALA A 83 18.01 29.17 39.49
N THR A 84 19.13 28.46 39.57
CA THR A 84 19.26 27.00 39.54
C THR A 84 18.24 26.18 38.73
N ALA A 85 18.69 25.55 37.65
CA ALA A 85 18.71 24.08 37.49
C ALA A 85 19.26 23.70 36.10
N PHE A 86 20.54 23.33 36.06
CA PHE A 86 21.10 22.57 34.94
C PHE A 86 20.53 21.15 34.99
N GLY A 87 19.59 20.84 34.10
CA GLY A 87 19.15 19.48 33.79
C GLY A 87 19.50 19.14 32.34
N ARG A 88 20.48 18.25 32.16
CA ARG A 88 20.98 17.73 30.88
C ARG A 88 19.89 17.26 29.90
N PRO A 89 20.04 17.41 28.58
CA PRO A 89 19.27 16.64 27.61
C PRO A 89 19.80 15.19 27.62
N LYS A 90 19.02 14.25 28.18
CA LYS A 90 19.31 12.82 28.04
C LYS A 90 18.97 12.39 26.61
N THR A 91 20.01 12.25 25.80
CA THR A 91 20.06 11.30 24.69
C THR A 91 19.73 9.89 25.21
N GLY A 92 18.79 9.21 24.56
CA GLY A 92 18.53 7.79 24.84
C GLY A 92 17.06 7.40 24.79
N ARG A 93 16.45 7.39 23.61
CA ARG A 93 15.32 6.50 23.33
C ARG A 93 15.80 5.44 22.34
N ARG A 94 16.54 4.45 22.87
CA ARG A 94 16.71 3.16 22.20
C ARG A 94 15.54 2.27 22.59
N GLY A 95 14.86 1.76 21.57
CA GLY A 95 14.21 0.45 21.52
C GLY A 95 13.28 0.09 22.67
N ARG A 96 11.98 0.35 22.48
CA ARG A 96 10.97 -0.63 22.87
C ARG A 96 10.30 -1.07 21.57
N PRO A 97 10.49 -2.31 21.08
CA PRO A 97 9.65 -2.80 20.01
C PRO A 97 8.19 -2.74 20.49
N PRO A 98 7.23 -2.29 19.67
CA PRO A 98 5.83 -2.32 20.06
C PRO A 98 5.46 -3.78 20.34
N LYS A 99 5.01 -4.04 21.57
CA LYS A 99 4.33 -5.28 21.91
C LYS A 99 2.99 -5.18 21.19
N ALA A 100 2.81 -5.98 20.14
CA ALA A 100 1.54 -6.08 19.42
C ALA A 100 0.41 -6.24 20.45
N GLU A 101 -0.49 -5.26 20.51
CA GLU A 101 -1.71 -5.40 21.31
C GLU A 101 -2.58 -6.46 20.60
N PRO A 102 -3.06 -7.49 21.31
CA PRO A 102 -3.85 -8.54 20.70
C PRO A 102 -5.20 -7.98 20.24
N ILE A 103 -5.53 -8.28 18.98
CA ILE A 103 -6.85 -8.09 18.36
C ILE A 103 -7.91 -8.74 19.28
N PRO A 104 -9.14 -8.20 19.42
CA PRO A 104 -10.19 -8.82 20.22
C PRO A 104 -10.32 -10.31 19.88
N THR A 105 -9.92 -11.15 20.84
CA THR A 105 -9.92 -12.59 20.78
C THR A 105 -11.36 -13.11 20.76
N VAL A 106 -11.87 -13.34 19.55
CA VAL A 106 -12.88 -14.38 19.36
C VAL A 106 -12.13 -15.73 19.50
N LYS A 107 -12.65 -16.65 20.32
CA LYS A 107 -12.04 -17.95 20.68
C LYS A 107 -11.80 -18.93 19.51
N ALA A 108 -12.01 -18.51 18.27
CA ALA A 108 -11.78 -19.34 17.09
C ALA A 108 -10.34 -19.15 16.62
N ALA A 109 -9.65 -20.26 16.35
CA ALA A 109 -8.36 -20.20 15.66
C ALA A 109 -8.55 -19.49 14.30
N PRO A 110 -7.60 -18.63 13.89
CA PRO A 110 -7.66 -18.01 12.59
C PRO A 110 -7.69 -19.11 11.52
N SER A 111 -8.66 -19.05 10.63
CA SER A 111 -8.86 -20.09 9.63
C SER A 111 -9.31 -19.50 8.30
N LEU A 112 -8.83 -20.07 7.20
CA LEU A 112 -9.23 -19.66 5.86
C LEU A 112 -10.72 -19.95 5.59
N ASN A 113 -11.32 -20.86 6.35
CA ASN A 113 -12.75 -21.16 6.27
C ASN A 113 -13.61 -19.91 6.48
N ASN A 114 -13.17 -18.99 7.35
CA ASN A 114 -13.86 -17.72 7.62
C ASN A 114 -13.99 -16.81 6.39
N VAL A 115 -13.08 -16.95 5.42
CA VAL A 115 -13.04 -16.12 4.20
C VAL A 115 -13.26 -16.93 2.92
N SER A 116 -13.51 -18.25 3.02
CA SER A 116 -13.67 -19.16 1.89
C SER A 116 -14.76 -18.71 0.90
N ASP A 117 -15.91 -18.25 1.40
CA ASP A 117 -16.99 -17.69 0.59
C ASP A 117 -16.53 -16.46 -0.20
N PHE A 118 -15.77 -15.57 0.44
CA PHE A 118 -15.24 -14.37 -0.21
C PHE A 118 -14.22 -14.74 -1.31
N LEU A 119 -13.33 -15.70 -1.03
CA LEU A 119 -12.34 -16.17 -2.00
C LEU A 119 -13.00 -16.83 -3.21
N THR A 120 -14.00 -17.68 -2.97
CA THR A 120 -14.74 -18.39 -4.01
C THR A 120 -15.53 -17.41 -4.90
N ARG A 121 -16.25 -16.46 -4.29
CA ARG A 121 -17.02 -15.44 -5.04
C ARG A 121 -16.12 -14.58 -5.92
N ASN A 122 -14.91 -14.29 -5.48
CA ASN A 122 -13.97 -13.45 -6.21
C ASN A 122 -12.99 -14.22 -7.10
N GLY A 123 -13.02 -15.56 -7.10
CA GLY A 123 -12.10 -16.40 -7.87
C GLY A 123 -10.65 -16.25 -7.42
N ILE A 124 -10.39 -16.10 -6.12
CA ILE A 124 -9.04 -15.96 -5.55
C ILE A 124 -8.60 -17.33 -5.04
N ALA A 125 -7.48 -17.84 -5.56
CA ALA A 125 -6.91 -19.09 -5.09
C ALA A 125 -6.36 -18.94 -3.66
N GLU A 126 -6.65 -19.92 -2.79
CA GLU A 126 -6.17 -19.96 -1.40
C GLU A 126 -4.64 -19.89 -1.30
N ASN A 127 -3.93 -20.48 -2.27
CA ASN A 127 -2.48 -20.42 -2.37
C ASN A 127 -1.94 -18.98 -2.45
N THR A 128 -2.71 -18.05 -3.00
CA THR A 128 -2.32 -16.62 -3.05
C THR A 128 -2.35 -16.01 -1.66
N VAL A 129 -3.37 -16.34 -0.86
CA VAL A 129 -3.50 -15.88 0.52
C VAL A 129 -2.38 -16.44 1.40
N LEU A 130 -2.06 -17.73 1.25
CA LEU A 130 -0.97 -18.37 2.00
C LEU A 130 0.42 -17.82 1.68
N LYS A 131 0.63 -17.21 0.50
CA LYS A 131 1.87 -16.48 0.18
C LYS A 131 1.94 -15.12 0.86
N LEU A 132 0.79 -14.45 1.02
CA LEU A 132 0.70 -13.11 1.58
C LEU A 132 0.61 -13.11 3.10
N PHE A 133 0.09 -14.17 3.71
CA PHE A 133 -0.14 -14.28 5.15
C PHE A 133 0.33 -15.62 5.71
N ALA A 134 1.09 -15.54 6.80
CA ALA A 134 1.39 -16.69 7.64
C ALA A 134 0.29 -16.82 8.69
N ILE A 135 -0.48 -17.91 8.60
CA ILE A 135 -1.57 -18.22 9.54
C ILE A 135 -0.98 -19.12 10.63
N GLY A 136 -0.79 -18.56 11.82
CA GLY A 136 -0.42 -19.32 13.02
C GLY A 136 -1.64 -19.74 13.82
N GLU A 137 -1.44 -20.51 14.89
CA GLU A 137 -2.54 -20.99 15.75
C GLU A 137 -3.28 -19.85 16.48
N GLU A 138 -2.59 -18.75 16.78
CA GLU A 138 -3.12 -17.64 17.58
C GLU A 138 -3.18 -16.31 16.83
N SER A 139 -2.45 -16.17 15.71
CA SER A 139 -2.38 -14.90 14.98
C SER A 139 -2.11 -15.06 13.49
N VAL A 140 -2.60 -14.10 12.72
CA VAL A 140 -2.34 -13.95 11.29
C VAL A 140 -1.27 -12.88 11.12
N MET A 141 -0.13 -13.25 10.53
CA MET A 141 0.97 -12.32 10.28
C MET A 141 1.10 -11.99 8.79
N PRO A 142 1.24 -10.71 8.42
CA PRO A 142 1.51 -10.33 7.04
C PRO A 142 2.95 -10.70 6.63
N VAL A 143 3.08 -11.36 5.49
CA VAL A 143 4.34 -11.83 4.88
C VAL A 143 4.69 -11.04 3.61
N TYR A 144 3.73 -10.32 3.02
CA TYR A 144 3.97 -9.53 1.81
C TYR A 144 5.08 -8.48 1.97
N GLU A 145 5.98 -8.44 0.98
CA GLU A 145 7.13 -7.51 0.96
C GLU A 145 6.79 -6.20 0.26
N SER A 146 5.93 -6.26 -0.76
CA SER A 146 5.57 -5.13 -1.62
C SER A 146 4.07 -4.86 -1.55
N LEU A 147 3.71 -3.59 -1.62
CA LEU A 147 2.32 -3.12 -1.73
C LEU A 147 1.92 -2.82 -3.17
N GLY A 148 2.81 -3.03 -4.16
CA GLY A 148 2.55 -2.83 -5.59
C GLY A 148 2.23 -1.39 -6.01
N THR A 149 2.63 -0.37 -5.23
CA THR A 149 2.40 1.05 -5.57
C THR A 149 3.50 1.94 -4.96
N ASP A 150 3.88 2.98 -5.70
CA ASP A 150 4.85 3.99 -5.26
C ASP A 150 4.18 5.17 -4.54
N LYS A 151 2.86 5.30 -4.66
CA LYS A 151 2.11 6.40 -4.06
C LYS A 151 1.82 6.09 -2.60
N LYS A 152 2.45 6.83 -1.68
CA LYS A 152 2.26 6.67 -0.21
C LYS A 152 0.79 6.64 0.23
N SER A 153 -0.04 7.51 -0.32
CA SER A 153 -1.48 7.54 0.01
C SER A 153 -2.19 6.26 -0.39
N GLN A 154 -1.90 5.71 -1.57
CA GLN A 154 -2.45 4.43 -2.02
C GLN A 154 -1.87 3.27 -1.20
N ALA A 155 -0.57 3.31 -0.89
CA ALA A 155 0.07 2.29 -0.06
C ALA A 155 -0.56 2.20 1.33
N GLN A 156 -0.90 3.33 1.96
CA GLN A 156 -1.63 3.37 3.24
C GLN A 156 -3.00 2.71 3.16
N VAL A 157 -3.75 2.94 2.07
CA VAL A 157 -5.06 2.30 1.85
C VAL A 157 -4.88 0.80 1.63
N ARG A 158 -3.88 0.37 0.85
CA ARG A 158 -3.59 -1.05 0.63
C ARG A 158 -3.21 -1.78 1.91
N VAL A 159 -2.37 -1.18 2.76
CA VAL A 159 -2.07 -1.73 4.10
C VAL A 159 -3.36 -1.90 4.89
N MET A 160 -4.20 -0.86 4.93
CA MET A 160 -5.48 -0.92 5.64
C MET A 160 -6.39 -2.05 5.14
N LEU A 161 -6.55 -2.21 3.82
CA LEU A 161 -7.32 -3.29 3.22
C LEU A 161 -6.78 -4.66 3.65
N LEU A 162 -5.46 -4.84 3.63
CA LEU A 162 -4.81 -6.08 4.03
C LEU A 162 -4.94 -6.35 5.53
N SER A 163 -4.88 -5.33 6.39
CA SER A 163 -5.12 -5.49 7.83
C SER A 163 -6.57 -5.90 8.11
N CYS A 164 -7.55 -5.32 7.39
CA CYS A 164 -8.96 -5.73 7.48
C CYS A 164 -9.15 -7.18 7.03
N PHE A 165 -8.44 -7.61 5.99
CA PHE A 165 -8.46 -9.00 5.54
C PHE A 165 -7.85 -9.95 6.56
N ALA A 166 -6.73 -9.59 7.20
CA ALA A 166 -6.16 -10.35 8.31
C ALA A 166 -7.15 -10.50 9.48
N GLY A 167 -7.88 -9.42 9.78
CA GLY A 167 -9.00 -9.43 10.73
C GLY A 167 -10.11 -10.40 10.33
N ALA A 168 -10.44 -10.48 9.03
CA ALA A 168 -11.44 -11.41 8.51
C ALA A 168 -11.01 -12.87 8.62
N ILE A 169 -9.73 -13.18 8.38
CA ILE A 169 -9.19 -14.54 8.59
C ILE A 169 -9.28 -14.93 10.07
N ALA A 170 -9.00 -13.98 10.98
CA ALA A 170 -9.04 -14.23 12.42
C ALA A 170 -10.47 -14.33 13.00
N THR A 171 -11.38 -13.46 12.57
CA THR A 171 -12.67 -13.25 13.23
C THR A 171 -13.88 -13.52 12.35
N GLY A 172 -13.70 -13.67 11.03
CA GLY A 172 -14.79 -13.72 10.04
C GLY A 172 -15.35 -12.36 9.63
N GLN A 173 -14.84 -11.26 10.21
CA GLN A 173 -15.29 -9.91 9.89
C GLN A 173 -14.14 -9.06 9.33
N PHE A 174 -14.42 -8.25 8.30
CA PHE A 174 -13.44 -7.36 7.67
C PHE A 174 -13.21 -6.10 8.52
N ILE A 175 -12.75 -6.28 9.75
CA ILE A 175 -12.52 -5.23 10.74
C ILE A 175 -11.03 -5.17 11.06
N ALA A 176 -10.50 -3.95 11.14
CA ALA A 176 -9.15 -3.70 11.62
C ALA A 176 -9.11 -2.62 12.71
N ASP A 177 -8.13 -2.74 13.62
CA ASP A 177 -7.78 -1.67 14.54
C ASP A 177 -6.88 -0.65 13.84
N LEU A 178 -7.29 0.61 13.84
CA LEU A 178 -6.54 1.75 13.34
C LEU A 178 -5.15 1.85 13.97
N LYS A 179 -4.97 1.45 15.24
CA LYS A 179 -3.65 1.46 15.86
C LYS A 179 -2.71 0.47 15.16
N ALA A 180 -3.17 -0.76 14.96
CA ALA A 180 -2.40 -1.81 14.27
C ALA A 180 -2.07 -1.40 12.83
N VAL A 181 -3.06 -0.87 12.09
CA VAL A 181 -2.87 -0.37 10.72
C VAL A 181 -1.79 0.72 10.67
N ARG A 182 -1.77 1.64 11.65
CA ARG A 182 -0.74 2.68 11.73
C ARG A 182 0.65 2.12 12.01
N GLU A 183 0.75 1.09 12.84
CA GLU A 183 2.01 0.40 13.11
C GLU A 183 2.53 -0.34 11.87
N GLU A 184 1.65 -1.01 11.13
CA GLU A 184 1.99 -1.63 9.85
C GLU A 184 2.43 -0.59 8.82
N CYS A 185 1.71 0.53 8.69
CA CYS A 185 2.12 1.63 7.81
C CYS A 185 3.52 2.15 8.17
N LYS A 186 3.88 2.20 9.46
CA LYS A 186 5.23 2.60 9.91
C LYS A 186 6.26 1.53 9.57
N ARG A 187 5.92 0.25 9.73
CA ARG A 187 6.79 -0.89 9.37
C ARG A 187 7.17 -0.85 7.89
N PHE A 188 6.22 -0.51 7.02
CA PHE A 188 6.46 -0.37 5.57
C PHE A 188 7.04 1.01 5.16
N GLY A 189 7.26 1.94 6.10
CA GLY A 189 7.77 3.29 5.78
C GLY A 189 6.81 4.16 4.97
N VAL A 190 5.52 3.79 4.89
CA VAL A 190 4.47 4.49 4.13
C VAL A 190 3.64 5.43 4.99
N TYR A 191 3.83 5.41 6.31
CA TYR A 191 3.11 6.29 7.25
C TYR A 191 3.41 7.78 6.99
N ASP A 192 2.35 8.59 6.98
CA ASP A 192 2.40 10.04 6.82
C ASP A 192 1.43 10.73 7.80
N ASN A 193 1.68 12.00 8.10
CA ASN A 193 0.85 12.83 8.97
C ASN A 193 -0.57 13.02 8.41
N ASN A 194 -0.75 12.90 7.09
CA ASN A 194 -2.05 12.98 6.43
C ASN A 194 -2.84 11.66 6.43
N PHE A 195 -2.41 10.63 7.16
CA PHE A 195 -3.10 9.33 7.22
C PHE A 195 -4.60 9.42 7.53
N PRO A 196 -5.07 10.20 8.55
CA PRO A 196 -6.50 10.30 8.82
C PRO A 196 -7.28 10.97 7.68
N GLY A 197 -6.67 11.96 7.02
CA GLY A 197 -7.25 12.64 5.86
C GLY A 197 -7.36 11.72 4.66
N ASN A 198 -6.38 10.86 4.42
CA ASN A 198 -6.42 9.86 3.37
C ASN A 198 -7.53 8.82 3.62
N LEU A 199 -7.70 8.35 4.87
CA LEU A 199 -8.79 7.43 5.22
C LEU A 199 -10.17 8.08 5.09
N SER A 200 -10.32 9.35 5.49
CA SER A 200 -11.58 10.09 5.34
C SER A 200 -11.96 10.38 3.88
N ARG A 201 -11.03 10.22 2.92
CA ARG A 201 -11.37 10.31 1.49
C ARG A 201 -11.87 8.98 0.92
N GLN A 202 -11.76 7.90 1.68
CA GLN A 202 -12.12 6.53 1.27
C GLN A 202 -13.39 6.07 2.00
N GLU A 203 -14.37 6.97 2.17
CA GLU A 203 -15.63 6.66 2.87
C GLU A 203 -16.50 5.67 2.09
N GLU A 204 -16.32 5.59 0.77
CA GLU A 204 -16.99 4.58 -0.07
C GLU A 204 -16.46 3.17 0.21
N THR A 205 -15.16 3.04 0.46
CA THR A 205 -14.45 1.78 0.72
C THR A 205 -14.53 1.36 2.21
N ILE A 206 -14.56 2.33 3.12
CA ILE A 206 -14.38 2.11 4.55
C ILE A 206 -15.52 2.73 5.36
N LYS A 207 -16.11 1.93 6.24
CA LYS A 207 -17.05 2.37 7.26
C LYS A 207 -16.35 2.45 8.62
N ARG A 208 -16.44 3.60 9.29
CA ARG A 208 -15.95 3.73 10.67
C ARG A 208 -16.99 3.16 11.64
N VAL A 209 -16.68 2.02 12.25
CA VAL A 209 -17.52 1.39 13.28
C VAL A 209 -17.30 2.09 14.63
N SER A 210 -16.05 2.44 14.94
CA SER A 210 -15.70 3.12 16.19
C SER A 210 -14.53 4.08 15.99
N LYS A 211 -14.10 4.75 17.08
CA LYS A 211 -12.93 5.65 17.04
C LYS A 211 -11.62 4.92 16.74
N SER A 212 -11.56 3.63 17.05
CA SER A 212 -10.37 2.79 16.86
C SER A 212 -10.57 1.72 15.79
N GLN A 213 -11.80 1.39 15.39
CA GLN A 213 -12.05 0.31 14.44
C GLN A 213 -12.70 0.81 13.16
N ILE A 214 -12.27 0.18 12.07
CA ILE A 214 -12.77 0.39 10.73
C ILE A 214 -13.20 -0.94 10.14
N GLU A 215 -14.25 -0.90 9.31
CA GLU A 215 -14.81 -2.05 8.62
C GLU A 215 -14.85 -1.76 7.12
N LEU A 216 -14.67 -2.79 6.30
CA LEU A 216 -14.81 -2.66 4.84
C LEU A 216 -16.27 -2.69 4.41
N THR A 217 -16.63 -1.78 3.52
CA THR A 217 -17.91 -1.82 2.79
C THR A 217 -17.85 -2.88 1.68
N ALA A 218 -18.97 -3.14 1.00
CA ALA A 218 -18.99 -4.01 -0.17
C ALA A 218 -18.01 -3.53 -1.26
N ALA A 219 -17.98 -2.22 -1.55
CA ALA A 219 -17.03 -1.64 -2.49
C ALA A 219 -15.57 -1.86 -2.04
N GLY A 220 -15.30 -1.76 -0.74
CA GLY A 220 -13.96 -2.04 -0.21
C GLY A 220 -13.56 -3.51 -0.27
N GLN A 221 -14.52 -4.43 -0.19
CA GLN A 221 -14.27 -5.85 -0.41
C GLN A 221 -13.91 -6.15 -1.88
N ASP A 222 -14.54 -5.47 -2.83
CA ASP A 222 -14.20 -5.58 -4.25
C ASP A 222 -12.79 -5.02 -4.55
N GLU A 223 -12.44 -3.86 -3.96
CA GLU A 223 -11.10 -3.29 -4.07
C GLU A 223 -10.03 -4.21 -3.46
N LEU A 224 -10.32 -4.82 -2.31
CA LEU A 224 -9.46 -5.81 -1.67
C LEU A 224 -9.28 -7.04 -2.58
N ALA A 225 -10.35 -7.54 -3.20
CA ALA A 225 -10.26 -8.67 -4.11
C ALA A 225 -9.35 -8.38 -5.30
N ASN A 226 -9.45 -7.17 -5.86
CA ASN A 226 -8.56 -6.72 -6.95
C ASN A 226 -7.12 -6.58 -6.47
N LEU A 227 -6.91 -6.07 -5.24
CA LEU A 227 -5.58 -5.97 -4.65
C LEU A 227 -4.93 -7.34 -4.49
N LEU A 228 -5.64 -8.32 -3.94
CA LEU A 228 -5.13 -9.68 -3.72
C LEU A 228 -4.76 -10.41 -5.02
N LYS A 229 -5.42 -10.08 -6.14
CA LYS A 229 -5.06 -10.61 -7.47
C LYS A 229 -3.83 -9.95 -8.08
N SER A 230 -3.54 -8.71 -7.66
CA SER A 230 -2.45 -7.90 -8.23
C SER A 230 -1.11 -8.08 -7.52
N LEU A 231 -1.12 -8.58 -6.29
CA LEU A 231 0.06 -8.84 -5.46
C LEU A 231 0.59 -10.25 -5.73
#